data_AF-A0A6C0LD07-F1
#
_entry.id   AF-A0A6C0LD07-F1
#
_cell.length_a   1.000
_cell.length_b   1.000
_cell.length_c   1.000
_cell.angle_alpha   90.00
_cell.angle_beta   90.00
_cell.angle_gamma   90.00
#
_symmetry.space_group_name_H-M   'P 1'
#
loop_
_entity.id
_entity.type
_entity.pdbx_description
1 polymer ?
#
loop_
_entity_poly.entity_id
_entity_poly.type
_entity_poly.pdbx_seq_one_letter_code
_entity_poly.pdbx_strand_id
1 'polypeptide(L)'
;MDIINNYYTATILLALIFFIISKYNTSVLLSIMIIIIIYYYIDSNIKKNLGERNSAEIKIIDKIDKDIDDIKEMNTNNFYININSGNIKFLVKNKEFLDIIKNLRFIKKFDKTRYNNLIILMNKLMKIYIYILADRYDAYVYIPIFNDIKNDIFEILYSLVFVVPERFKHIYGFNPTEEIEKSLNDFRIKVANMLIVLDNYGKLGKDKKYLDIHKYSPYEKNKELYLP
;
A
#
# COMPACT_ATOMS: atom_id res chain seq x y z
N MET A 1 -16.12 -3.97 36.15
CA MET A 1 -17.13 -3.11 36.81
C MET A 1 -16.53 -1.76 37.20
N ASP A 2 -15.22 -1.68 37.46
CA ASP A 2 -14.55 -0.46 37.94
C ASP A 2 -14.39 0.66 36.89
N ILE A 3 -14.22 0.32 35.60
CA ILE A 3 -14.08 1.33 34.54
C ILE A 3 -15.37 2.13 34.36
N ILE A 4 -16.53 1.46 34.40
CA ILE A 4 -17.85 2.10 34.25
C ILE A 4 -18.12 3.00 35.47
N ASN A 5 -17.74 2.55 36.68
CA ASN A 5 -17.92 3.34 37.89
C ASN A 5 -17.08 4.63 37.88
N ASN A 6 -15.88 4.59 37.30
CA ASN A 6 -15.02 5.77 37.14
C ASN A 6 -15.60 6.84 36.20
N TYR A 7 -16.41 6.47 35.20
CA TYR A 7 -17.07 7.44 34.33
C TYR A 7 -18.22 8.16 35.03
N TYR A 8 -18.98 7.46 35.89
CA TYR A 8 -20.06 8.07 36.68
C TYR A 8 -19.53 9.01 37.76
N THR A 9 -18.45 8.64 38.44
CA THR A 9 -17.82 9.53 39.43
C THR A 9 -17.20 10.76 38.77
N ALA A 10 -16.55 10.59 37.61
CA ALA A 10 -16.00 11.71 36.84
C ALA A 10 -17.09 12.68 36.34
N THR A 11 -18.23 12.18 35.86
CA THR A 11 -19.33 13.03 35.38
C THR A 11 -19.98 13.82 36.51
N ILE A 12 -20.17 13.21 37.69
CA ILE A 12 -20.70 13.92 38.88
C ILE A 12 -19.73 15.02 39.33
N LEU A 13 -18.42 14.74 39.34
CA LEU A 13 -17.40 15.72 39.72
C LEU A 13 -17.33 16.91 38.73
N LEU A 14 -17.43 16.64 37.43
CA LEU A 14 -17.52 17.65 36.38
C LEU A 14 -18.78 18.52 36.54
N ALA A 15 -19.93 17.92 36.85
CA ALA A 15 -21.17 18.65 37.10
C ALA A 15 -21.05 19.59 38.32
N LEU A 16 -20.38 19.14 39.38
CA LEU A 16 -20.11 19.94 40.57
C LEU A 16 -19.19 21.14 40.27
N ILE A 17 -18.09 20.91 39.53
CA ILE A 17 -17.17 21.96 39.09
C ILE A 17 -17.90 22.99 38.21
N PHE A 18 -18.73 22.51 37.28
CA PHE A 18 -19.55 23.37 36.41
C PHE A 18 -20.53 24.24 37.23
N PHE A 19 -21.20 23.65 38.22
CA PHE A 19 -22.13 24.36 39.11
C PHE A 19 -21.43 25.46 39.91
N ILE A 20 -20.23 25.18 40.44
CA ILE A 20 -19.43 26.16 41.18
C ILE A 20 -19.03 27.31 40.24
N ILE A 21 -18.42 27.02 39.08
CA ILE A 21 -17.96 28.05 38.12
C ILE A 21 -19.14 28.92 37.64
N SER A 22 -20.30 28.32 37.41
CA SER A 22 -21.52 29.03 36.99
C SER A 22 -21.98 30.11 37.98
N LYS A 23 -21.66 29.98 39.26
CA LYS A 23 -22.07 30.94 40.31
C LYS A 23 -21.06 32.07 40.50
N TYR A 24 -19.78 31.85 40.19
CA TYR A 24 -18.70 32.83 40.40
C TYR A 24 -18.39 33.68 39.18
N ASN A 25 -18.36 33.11 37.97
CA ASN A 25 -18.01 33.86 36.76
C ASN A 25 -18.63 33.25 35.50
N THR A 26 -19.82 33.74 35.13
CA THR A 26 -20.59 33.27 33.97
C THR A 26 -19.85 33.46 32.64
N SER A 27 -19.01 34.49 32.51
CA SER A 27 -18.20 34.73 31.31
C SER A 27 -17.14 33.65 31.09
N VAL A 28 -16.56 33.10 32.17
CA VAL A 28 -15.59 31.99 32.11
C VAL A 28 -16.28 30.67 31.75
N LEU A 29 -17.51 30.46 32.25
CA LEU A 29 -18.31 29.30 31.86
C LEU A 29 -18.64 29.30 30.37
N LEU A 30 -19.07 30.46 29.86
CA LEU A 30 -19.38 30.66 28.45
C LEU A 30 -18.17 30.41 27.54
N SER A 31 -16.98 30.89 27.92
CA SER A 31 -15.77 30.64 27.13
C SER A 31 -15.38 29.16 27.10
N ILE A 32 -15.50 28.44 28.23
CA ILE A 32 -15.26 26.99 28.29
C ILE A 32 -16.27 26.22 27.41
N MET A 33 -17.55 26.59 27.46
CA MET A 33 -18.58 25.97 26.60
C MET A 33 -18.28 26.19 25.12
N ILE A 34 -17.90 27.40 24.73
CA ILE A 34 -17.53 27.72 23.34
C ILE A 34 -16.33 26.87 22.88
N ILE A 35 -15.31 26.72 23.71
CA ILE A 35 -14.14 25.88 23.40
C ILE A 35 -14.54 24.42 23.17
N ILE A 36 -15.42 23.87 24.03
CA ILE A 36 -15.90 22.48 23.90
C ILE A 36 -16.71 22.31 22.60
N ILE A 37 -17.58 23.27 22.27
CA ILE A 37 -18.38 23.23 21.04
C ILE A 37 -17.49 23.27 19.80
N ILE A 38 -16.50 24.17 19.79
CA ILE A 38 -15.52 24.28 18.68
C ILE A 38 -14.74 22.97 18.54
N TYR A 39 -14.23 22.43 19.65
CA TYR A 39 -13.50 21.16 19.64
C TYR A 39 -14.36 20.02 19.07
N TYR A 40 -15.61 19.89 19.53
CA TYR A 40 -16.54 18.88 19.05
C TYR A 40 -16.82 19.02 17.55
N TYR A 41 -17.00 20.24 17.06
CA TYR A 41 -17.24 20.51 15.64
C TYR A 41 -16.03 20.13 14.77
N ILE A 42 -14.81 20.48 15.22
CA ILE A 42 -13.56 20.12 14.54
C ILE A 42 -13.39 18.58 14.51
N ASP A 43 -13.52 17.91 15.66
CA ASP A 43 -13.37 16.46 15.77
C ASP A 43 -14.39 15.70 14.90
N SER A 44 -15.65 16.14 14.89
CA SER A 44 -16.71 15.56 14.05
C SER A 44 -16.39 15.68 12.55
N ASN A 45 -15.95 16.85 12.09
CA ASN A 45 -15.56 17.06 10.69
C ASN A 45 -14.35 16.22 10.29
N ILE A 46 -13.35 16.10 11.17
CA ILE A 46 -12.18 15.23 10.94
C ILE A 46 -12.63 13.77 10.80
N LYS A 47 -13.47 13.28 11.72
CA LYS A 47 -14.00 11.90 11.69
C LYS A 47 -14.84 11.61 10.45
N LYS A 48 -15.68 12.56 10.02
CA LYS A 48 -16.50 12.42 8.81
C LYS A 48 -15.63 12.33 7.55
N ASN A 49 -14.66 13.23 7.40
CA ASN A 49 -13.73 13.23 6.27
C ASN A 49 -12.86 11.96 6.22
N LEU A 50 -12.43 11.45 7.37
CA LEU A 50 -11.70 10.19 7.46
C LEU A 50 -12.59 8.98 7.08
N GLY A 51 -13.85 8.96 7.56
CA GLY A 51 -14.81 7.92 7.22
C GLY A 51 -15.11 7.85 5.72
N GLU A 52 -15.32 9.00 5.08
CA GLU A 52 -15.57 9.08 3.63
C GLU A 52 -14.36 8.60 2.81
N ARG A 53 -13.14 9.02 3.17
CA ARG A 53 -11.89 8.56 2.53
C ARG A 53 -11.70 7.05 2.66
N ASN A 54 -11.88 6.51 3.87
CA ASN A 54 -11.77 5.07 4.11
C ASN A 54 -12.79 4.28 3.29
N SER A 55 -14.02 4.77 3.15
CA SER A 55 -15.06 4.11 2.35
C SER A 55 -14.73 4.05 0.85
N ALA A 56 -14.06 5.07 0.31
CA ALA A 56 -13.63 5.10 -1.08
C ALA A 56 -12.43 4.16 -1.33
N GLU A 57 -11.47 4.12 -0.41
CA GLU A 57 -10.33 3.19 -0.48
C GLU A 57 -10.79 1.73 -0.38
N ILE A 58 -11.71 1.41 0.54
CA ILE A 58 -12.29 0.06 0.68
C ILE A 58 -12.96 -0.38 -0.64
N LYS A 59 -13.77 0.47 -1.27
CA LYS A 59 -14.40 0.17 -2.57
C LYS A 59 -13.39 -0.11 -3.69
N ILE A 60 -12.22 0.50 -3.64
CA ILE A 60 -11.15 0.24 -4.62
C ILE A 60 -10.50 -1.11 -4.34
N ILE A 61 -10.20 -1.39 -3.08
CA ILE A 61 -9.62 -2.68 -2.66
C ILE A 61 -10.55 -3.83 -3.05
N ASP A 62 -11.84 -3.71 -2.76
CA ASP A 62 -12.86 -4.70 -3.14
C ASP A 62 -12.91 -4.94 -4.66
N LYS A 63 -12.67 -3.89 -5.47
CA LYS A 63 -12.60 -4.04 -6.94
C LYS A 63 -11.35 -4.79 -7.37
N ILE A 64 -10.21 -4.53 -6.74
CA ILE A 64 -8.95 -5.21 -7.06
C ILE A 64 -9.02 -6.69 -6.62
N ASP A 65 -9.57 -6.98 -5.44
CA ASP A 65 -9.77 -8.36 -4.98
C ASP A 65 -10.67 -9.15 -5.95
N LYS A 66 -11.79 -8.55 -6.38
CA LYS A 66 -12.66 -9.14 -7.42
C LYS A 66 -11.94 -9.39 -8.74
N ASP A 67 -11.03 -8.50 -9.15
CA ASP A 67 -10.27 -8.65 -10.39
C ASP A 67 -9.33 -9.86 -10.36
N ILE A 68 -8.95 -10.34 -9.16
CA ILE A 68 -8.01 -11.45 -8.92
C ILE A 68 -8.72 -12.77 -8.60
N ASP A 69 -9.96 -12.71 -8.10
CA ASP A 69 -10.76 -13.90 -7.79
C ASP A 69 -10.92 -14.82 -9.02
N ASP A 70 -11.02 -14.26 -10.23
CA ASP A 70 -11.10 -15.00 -11.49
C ASP A 70 -9.85 -15.88 -11.79
N ILE A 71 -8.73 -15.70 -11.08
CA ILE A 71 -7.48 -16.48 -11.26
C ILE A 71 -7.32 -17.60 -10.26
N LYS A 72 -8.10 -17.63 -9.18
CA LYS A 72 -8.11 -18.78 -8.24
C LYS A 72 -8.34 -20.12 -8.96
N GLU A 73 -8.99 -20.09 -10.13
CA GLU A 73 -9.29 -21.27 -10.94
C GLU A 73 -8.14 -21.74 -11.85
N MET A 74 -7.12 -20.91 -12.11
CA MET A 74 -5.94 -21.28 -12.93
C MET A 74 -4.77 -21.76 -12.06
N ASN A 75 -5.01 -22.80 -11.25
CA ASN A 75 -3.99 -23.38 -10.39
C ASN A 75 -3.02 -24.25 -11.23
N THR A 76 -1.80 -23.76 -11.46
CA THR A 76 -0.71 -24.55 -12.05
C THR A 76 0.26 -25.01 -10.96
N ASN A 77 0.62 -26.29 -11.02
CA ASN A 77 1.43 -27.05 -10.05
C ASN A 77 2.92 -26.61 -9.96
N ASN A 78 3.23 -25.31 -9.96
CA ASN A 78 4.58 -24.83 -9.73
C ASN A 78 4.83 -24.60 -8.22
N PHE A 79 5.73 -25.42 -7.68
CA PHE A 79 5.99 -25.74 -6.27
C PHE A 79 6.38 -24.60 -5.31
N TYR A 80 6.32 -23.32 -5.73
CA TYR A 80 6.55 -22.17 -4.85
C TYR A 80 5.38 -21.17 -4.80
N ILE A 81 4.29 -21.44 -5.55
CA ILE A 81 3.12 -20.57 -5.63
C ILE A 81 1.94 -21.30 -4.97
N ASN A 82 2.05 -21.55 -3.67
CA ASN A 82 0.97 -22.21 -2.96
C ASN A 82 -0.16 -21.20 -2.70
N ILE A 83 -1.30 -21.43 -3.36
CA ILE A 83 -2.65 -20.90 -3.10
C ILE A 83 -2.70 -19.37 -2.93
N ASN A 84 -3.05 -18.69 -4.02
CA ASN A 84 -3.44 -17.28 -3.93
C ASN A 84 -4.75 -17.20 -3.14
N SER A 85 -4.72 -16.66 -1.92
CA SER A 85 -5.90 -16.55 -1.05
C SER A 85 -6.97 -15.57 -1.56
N GLY A 86 -6.91 -15.13 -2.81
CA GLY A 86 -7.76 -14.10 -3.44
C GLY A 86 -7.50 -12.69 -2.97
N ASN A 87 -7.18 -12.53 -1.69
CA ASN A 87 -7.14 -11.23 -1.07
C ASN A 87 -5.72 -10.64 -1.17
N ILE A 88 -5.61 -9.41 -1.68
CA ILE A 88 -4.36 -8.63 -1.77
C ILE A 88 -3.89 -8.07 -0.42
N LYS A 89 -3.93 -8.89 0.63
CA LYS A 89 -3.71 -8.50 2.03
C LYS A 89 -2.48 -7.63 2.28
N PHE A 90 -1.39 -7.85 1.55
CA PHE A 90 -0.11 -7.16 1.76
C PHE A 90 0.04 -5.94 0.86
N LEU A 91 -0.43 -6.02 -0.39
CA LEU A 91 -0.39 -4.90 -1.34
C LEU A 91 -1.15 -3.69 -0.82
N VAL A 92 -2.29 -3.91 -0.17
CA VAL A 92 -3.15 -2.85 0.40
C VAL A 92 -2.39 -1.96 1.39
N LYS A 93 -1.30 -2.46 1.99
CA LYS A 93 -0.48 -1.70 2.94
C LYS A 93 0.47 -0.69 2.29
N ASN A 94 0.59 -0.69 0.96
CA ASN A 94 1.47 0.21 0.23
C ASN A 94 0.69 1.03 -0.81
N LYS A 95 0.44 2.30 -0.49
CA LYS A 95 -0.31 3.22 -1.33
C LYS A 95 0.34 3.43 -2.70
N GLU A 96 1.66 3.56 -2.78
CA GLU A 96 2.37 3.79 -4.04
C GLU A 96 2.18 2.61 -5.01
N PHE A 97 2.24 1.38 -4.50
CA PHE A 97 1.94 0.21 -5.33
C PHE A 97 0.48 0.13 -5.74
N LEU A 98 -0.46 0.52 -4.88
CA LEU A 98 -1.87 0.63 -5.28
C LEU A 98 -2.08 1.68 -6.38
N ASP A 99 -1.37 2.81 -6.31
CA ASP A 99 -1.48 3.88 -7.30
C ASP A 99 -0.90 3.43 -8.65
N ILE A 100 0.20 2.67 -8.66
CA ILE A 100 0.73 1.99 -9.86
C ILE A 100 -0.33 1.04 -10.48
N ILE A 101 -0.93 0.17 -9.66
CA ILE A 101 -1.96 -0.78 -10.15
C ILE A 101 -3.18 -0.05 -10.71
N LYS A 102 -3.63 1.03 -10.05
CA LYS A 102 -4.74 1.86 -10.55
C LYS A 102 -4.39 2.48 -11.89
N ASN A 103 -3.18 3.00 -12.03
CA ASN A 103 -2.73 3.64 -13.25
C ASN A 103 -2.73 2.65 -14.42
N LEU A 104 -2.23 1.45 -14.18
CA LEU A 104 -2.13 0.38 -15.18
C LEU A 104 -3.44 -0.38 -15.43
N ARG A 105 -4.57 0.05 -14.86
CA ARG A 105 -5.83 -0.70 -14.95
C ARG A 105 -6.37 -0.85 -16.37
N PHE A 106 -6.06 0.10 -17.27
CA PHE A 106 -6.48 0.02 -18.68
C PHE A 106 -5.92 -1.22 -19.38
N ILE A 107 -4.79 -1.75 -18.91
CA ILE A 107 -4.12 -2.93 -19.46
C ILE A 107 -5.01 -4.16 -19.39
N LYS A 108 -5.90 -4.23 -18.39
CA LYS A 108 -6.88 -5.31 -18.24
C LYS A 108 -7.73 -5.53 -19.50
N LYS A 109 -7.95 -4.48 -20.31
CA LYS A 109 -8.69 -4.57 -21.57
C LYS A 109 -7.91 -5.28 -22.69
N PHE A 110 -6.57 -5.23 -22.63
CA PHE A 110 -5.68 -5.77 -23.66
C PHE A 110 -5.12 -7.14 -23.25
N ASP A 111 -4.67 -7.27 -22.00
CA ASP A 111 -4.17 -8.52 -21.45
C ASP A 111 -4.50 -8.59 -19.94
N LYS A 112 -5.64 -9.19 -19.64
CA LYS A 112 -6.12 -9.41 -18.28
C LYS A 112 -5.16 -10.28 -17.47
N THR A 113 -4.54 -11.27 -18.10
CA THR A 113 -3.64 -12.22 -17.43
C THR A 113 -2.38 -11.52 -16.94
N ARG A 114 -1.73 -10.70 -17.78
CA ARG A 114 -0.55 -9.92 -17.38
C ARG A 114 -0.88 -8.91 -16.28
N TYR A 115 -1.97 -8.16 -16.43
CA TYR A 115 -2.40 -7.21 -15.41
C TYR A 115 -2.64 -7.88 -14.06
N ASN A 116 -3.29 -9.04 -14.04
CA ASN A 116 -3.53 -9.74 -12.79
C ASN A 116 -2.26 -10.39 -12.21
N ASN A 117 -1.40 -10.96 -13.05
CA ASN A 117 -0.10 -11.50 -12.63
C ASN A 117 0.77 -10.42 -11.97
N LEU A 118 0.75 -9.20 -12.51
CA LEU A 118 1.40 -8.04 -11.90
C LEU A 118 0.90 -7.82 -10.46
N ILE A 119 -0.41 -7.81 -10.25
CA ILE A 119 -0.99 -7.59 -8.91
C ILE A 119 -0.56 -8.70 -7.94
N ILE A 120 -0.56 -9.95 -8.38
CA ILE A 120 -0.15 -11.11 -7.56
C ILE A 120 1.32 -10.99 -7.17
N LEU A 121 2.20 -10.68 -8.12
CA LEU A 121 3.63 -10.52 -7.86
C LEU A 121 3.89 -9.34 -6.92
N MET A 122 3.23 -8.19 -7.11
CA MET A 122 3.37 -7.04 -6.21
C MET A 122 2.88 -7.36 -4.79
N ASN A 123 1.81 -8.14 -4.63
CA ASN A 123 1.35 -8.61 -3.33
C ASN A 123 2.35 -9.57 -2.67
N LYS A 124 2.96 -10.47 -3.44
CA LYS A 124 4.03 -11.37 -2.94
C LYS A 124 5.29 -10.60 -2.54
N LEU A 125 5.70 -9.64 -3.35
CA LEU A 125 6.84 -8.74 -3.06
C LEU A 125 6.63 -8.04 -1.71
N MET A 126 5.43 -7.47 -1.51
CA MET A 126 5.06 -6.82 -0.24
C MET A 126 5.02 -7.80 0.94
N LYS A 127 4.51 -9.02 0.75
CA LYS A 127 4.52 -10.05 1.80
C LYS A 127 5.95 -10.34 2.27
N ILE A 128 6.86 -10.59 1.33
CA ILE A 128 8.26 -10.89 1.64
C ILE A 128 8.91 -9.71 2.35
N TYR A 129 8.75 -8.50 1.81
CA TYR A 129 9.28 -7.27 2.42
C TYR A 129 8.84 -7.12 3.88
N ILE A 130 7.53 -7.20 4.15
CA ILE A 130 6.98 -7.07 5.50
C ILE A 130 7.49 -8.20 6.40
N TYR A 131 7.61 -9.42 5.89
CA TYR A 131 8.01 -10.57 6.71
C TYR A 131 9.50 -10.58 7.05
N ILE A 132 10.36 -10.06 6.16
CA ILE A 132 11.76 -9.81 6.48
C ILE A 132 11.84 -8.76 7.60
N LEU A 133 11.15 -7.63 7.46
CA LEU A 133 11.19 -6.56 8.46
C LEU A 133 10.55 -6.95 9.81
N ALA A 134 9.59 -7.87 9.79
CA ALA A 134 8.96 -8.43 10.98
C ALA A 134 9.74 -9.61 11.59
N ASP A 135 10.96 -9.87 11.11
CA ASP A 135 11.84 -10.96 11.57
C ASP A 135 11.22 -12.36 11.47
N ARG A 136 10.23 -12.53 10.58
CA ARG A 136 9.59 -13.83 10.31
C ARG A 136 10.36 -14.63 9.26
N TYR A 137 11.06 -13.93 8.37
CA TYR A 137 11.85 -14.51 7.28
C TYR A 137 13.32 -14.10 7.44
N ASP A 138 14.25 -15.06 7.26
CA ASP A 138 15.67 -14.73 7.25
C ASP A 138 15.99 -13.84 6.04
N ALA A 139 16.45 -12.62 6.32
CA ALA A 139 16.87 -11.66 5.31
C ALA A 139 17.85 -12.26 4.29
N TYR A 140 18.76 -13.13 4.71
CA TYR A 140 19.77 -13.73 3.82
C TYR A 140 19.15 -14.65 2.76
N VAL A 141 18.11 -15.40 3.13
CA VAL A 141 17.42 -16.32 2.22
C VAL A 141 16.42 -15.58 1.34
N TYR A 142 15.72 -14.60 1.91
CA TYR A 142 14.57 -13.98 1.26
C TYR A 142 14.88 -12.69 0.49
N ILE A 143 16.03 -12.04 0.69
CA ILE A 143 16.46 -10.90 -0.14
C ILE A 143 16.72 -11.33 -1.61
N PRO A 144 17.38 -12.46 -1.91
CA PRO A 144 17.46 -12.98 -3.27
C PRO A 144 16.07 -13.21 -3.88
N ILE A 145 15.16 -13.86 -3.15
CA ILE A 145 13.78 -14.12 -3.60
C ILE A 145 13.02 -12.81 -3.85
N PHE A 146 13.24 -11.77 -3.01
CA PHE A 146 12.68 -10.44 -3.23
C PHE A 146 13.20 -9.83 -4.55
N ASN A 147 14.49 -9.98 -4.85
CA ASN A 147 15.09 -9.52 -6.10
C ASN A 147 14.53 -10.27 -7.33
N ASP A 148 14.30 -11.58 -7.22
CA ASP A 148 13.72 -12.38 -8.32
C ASP A 148 12.29 -11.89 -8.64
N ILE A 149 11.43 -11.76 -7.63
CA ILE A 149 10.06 -11.26 -7.82
C ILE A 149 10.04 -9.82 -8.34
N LYS A 150 10.96 -8.97 -7.88
CA LYS A 150 11.15 -7.63 -8.44
C LYS A 150 11.44 -7.70 -9.95
N ASN A 151 12.34 -8.59 -10.37
CA ASN A 151 12.71 -8.74 -11.77
C ASN A 151 11.53 -9.28 -12.61
N ASP A 152 10.75 -10.23 -12.08
CA ASP A 152 9.52 -10.71 -12.72
C ASP A 152 8.52 -9.56 -12.95
N ILE A 153 8.38 -8.66 -11.97
CA ILE A 153 7.52 -7.48 -12.10
C ILE A 153 8.04 -6.54 -13.19
N PHE A 154 9.35 -6.26 -13.20
CA PHE A 154 9.95 -5.43 -14.26
C PHE A 154 9.73 -6.05 -15.64
N GLU A 155 9.92 -7.35 -15.79
CA GLU A 155 9.68 -8.05 -17.04
C GLU A 155 8.25 -7.87 -17.53
N ILE A 156 7.26 -8.04 -16.64
CA ILE A 156 5.87 -7.76 -16.99
C ILE A 156 5.73 -6.30 -17.42
N LEU A 157 6.18 -5.33 -16.63
CA LEU A 157 6.01 -3.90 -16.93
C LEU A 157 6.63 -3.50 -18.28
N TYR A 158 7.86 -3.93 -18.57
CA TYR A 158 8.48 -3.69 -19.88
C TYR A 158 7.71 -4.36 -21.02
N SER A 159 7.15 -5.54 -20.78
CA SER A 159 6.40 -6.26 -21.79
C SER A 159 5.07 -5.60 -22.18
N LEU A 160 4.54 -4.68 -21.35
CA LEU A 160 3.25 -4.02 -21.57
C LEU A 160 3.28 -3.09 -22.79
N VAL A 161 4.44 -2.52 -23.10
CA VAL A 161 4.65 -1.65 -24.27
C VAL A 161 4.35 -2.41 -25.58
N PHE A 162 4.60 -3.72 -25.63
CA PHE A 162 4.31 -4.55 -26.81
C PHE A 162 2.85 -5.00 -26.91
N VAL A 163 2.10 -4.96 -25.80
CA VAL A 163 0.74 -5.49 -25.71
C VAL A 163 -0.30 -4.40 -25.90
N VAL A 164 0.02 -3.18 -25.47
CA VAL A 164 -0.90 -2.04 -25.51
C VAL A 164 -0.56 -1.15 -26.71
N PRO A 165 -1.56 -0.72 -27.51
CA PRO A 165 -1.33 0.26 -28.57
C PRO A 165 -0.75 1.56 -28.00
N GLU A 166 0.21 2.15 -28.72
CA GLU A 166 0.86 3.41 -28.32
C GLU A 166 -0.13 4.55 -28.09
N ARG A 167 -1.24 4.58 -28.84
CA ARG A 167 -2.29 5.59 -28.71
C ARG A 167 -3.67 4.97 -28.89
N PHE A 168 -4.62 5.46 -28.10
CA PHE A 168 -6.03 5.08 -28.27
C PHE A 168 -6.71 6.00 -29.29
N LYS A 169 -7.23 5.41 -30.36
CA LYS A 169 -7.86 6.14 -31.49
C LYS A 169 -9.00 7.09 -31.07
N HIS A 170 -9.71 6.77 -29.99
CA HIS A 170 -10.93 7.47 -29.57
C HIS A 170 -10.84 8.07 -28.16
N ILE A 171 -9.65 8.12 -27.57
CA ILE A 171 -9.44 8.69 -26.23
C ILE A 171 -8.40 9.79 -26.35
N TYR A 172 -8.88 11.03 -26.32
CA TYR A 172 -8.01 12.21 -26.37
C TYR A 172 -7.40 12.48 -25.00
N GLY A 173 -6.12 12.87 -24.98
CA GLY A 173 -5.41 13.23 -23.74
C GLY A 173 -4.98 12.06 -22.86
N PHE A 174 -5.10 10.82 -23.33
CA PHE A 174 -4.58 9.63 -22.66
C PHE A 174 -3.53 8.97 -23.54
N ASN A 175 -2.28 8.91 -23.07
CA ASN A 175 -1.19 8.22 -23.73
C ASN A 175 -0.80 6.95 -22.94
N PRO A 176 -1.20 5.76 -23.39
CA PRO A 176 -0.89 4.49 -22.71
C PRO A 176 0.60 4.28 -22.45
N THR A 177 1.46 4.66 -23.41
CA THR A 177 2.91 4.47 -23.28
C THR A 177 3.48 5.34 -22.15
N GLU A 178 3.11 6.62 -22.10
CA GLU A 178 3.54 7.53 -21.02
C GLU A 178 3.09 7.03 -19.64
N GLU A 179 1.87 6.51 -19.54
CA GLU A 179 1.34 5.97 -18.29
C GLU A 179 2.06 4.67 -17.85
N ILE A 180 2.46 3.83 -18.80
CA ILE A 180 3.30 2.64 -18.52
C ILE A 180 4.68 3.08 -18.02
N GLU A 181 5.34 4.01 -18.73
CA GLU A 181 6.67 4.50 -18.37
C GLU A 181 6.70 5.15 -16.99
N LYS A 182 5.70 5.99 -16.69
CA LYS A 182 5.54 6.61 -15.37
C LYS A 182 5.40 5.55 -14.29
N SER A 183 4.55 4.55 -14.50
CA SER A 183 4.32 3.46 -13.55
C SER A 183 5.58 2.60 -13.33
N LEU A 184 6.35 2.37 -14.40
CA LEU A 184 7.64 1.68 -14.34
C LEU A 184 8.66 2.47 -13.52
N ASN A 185 8.74 3.78 -13.72
CA ASN A 185 9.64 4.65 -12.96
C ASN A 185 9.25 4.72 -11.48
N ASP A 186 7.96 4.89 -11.17
CA ASP A 186 7.44 4.88 -9.81
C ASP A 186 7.76 3.56 -9.10
N PHE A 187 7.59 2.42 -9.79
CA PHE A 187 7.98 1.11 -9.27
C PHE A 187 9.49 1.02 -9.01
N ARG A 188 10.32 1.47 -9.95
CA ARG A 188 11.79 1.46 -9.84
C ARG A 188 12.27 2.22 -8.61
N ILE A 189 11.80 3.46 -8.43
CA ILE A 189 12.14 4.31 -7.29
C ILE A 189 11.72 3.63 -5.99
N LYS A 190 10.50 3.09 -5.94
CA LYS A 190 9.98 2.46 -4.73
C LYS A 190 10.78 1.22 -4.33
N VAL A 191 11.11 0.34 -5.28
CA VAL A 191 11.86 -0.87 -4.95
C VAL A 191 13.32 -0.56 -4.59
N ALA A 192 13.95 0.43 -5.22
CA ALA A 192 15.27 0.90 -4.81
C ALA A 192 15.28 1.34 -3.33
N ASN A 193 14.27 2.13 -2.93
CA ASN A 193 14.10 2.54 -1.53
C ASN A 193 13.88 1.33 -0.60
N MET A 194 13.07 0.35 -1.00
CA MET A 194 12.86 -0.87 -0.21
C MET A 194 14.15 -1.67 -0.03
N LEU A 195 14.96 -1.81 -1.08
CA LEU A 195 16.23 -2.53 -1.01
C LEU A 195 17.20 -1.86 -0.04
N ILE A 196 17.27 -0.52 -0.04
CA ILE A 196 18.07 0.24 0.94
C ILE A 196 17.61 -0.08 2.37
N VAL A 197 16.30 -0.12 2.61
CA VAL A 197 15.76 -0.46 3.93
C VAL A 197 16.11 -1.89 4.33
N LEU A 198 15.96 -2.85 3.42
CA LEU A 198 16.31 -4.26 3.68
C LEU A 198 17.80 -4.46 3.94
N ASP A 199 18.65 -3.76 3.20
CA ASP A 199 20.11 -3.78 3.38
C ASP A 199 20.50 -3.22 4.76
N ASN A 200 19.96 -2.06 5.12
CA ASN A 200 20.17 -1.45 6.44
C ASN A 200 19.66 -2.35 7.56
N TYR A 201 18.48 -2.96 7.39
CA TYR A 201 17.92 -3.90 8.36
C TYR A 201 18.83 -5.12 8.58
N GLY A 202 19.33 -5.71 7.50
CA GLY A 202 20.22 -6.87 7.58
C GLY A 202 21.61 -6.55 8.15
N LYS A 203 22.17 -5.39 7.82
CA LYS A 203 23.49 -4.94 8.32
C LYS A 203 23.45 -4.51 9.79
N LEU A 204 22.51 -3.63 10.15
CA LEU A 204 22.46 -2.99 11.47
C LEU A 204 21.68 -3.81 12.50
N GLY A 205 20.60 -4.49 12.06
CA GLY A 205 19.70 -5.23 12.97
C GLY A 205 20.14 -6.66 13.26
N LYS A 206 21.04 -7.24 12.45
CA LYS A 206 21.41 -8.67 12.52
C LYS A 206 22.92 -8.95 12.47
N ASP A 207 23.75 -7.90 12.51
CA ASP A 207 25.23 -7.98 12.53
C ASP A 207 25.85 -8.80 11.38
N LYS A 208 25.12 -8.92 10.25
CA LYS A 208 25.57 -9.64 9.05
C LYS A 208 26.36 -8.68 8.16
N LYS A 209 27.70 -8.82 8.12
CA LYS A 209 28.64 -7.89 7.47
C LYS A 209 28.49 -7.72 5.95
N TYR A 210 27.87 -8.65 5.23
CA TYR A 210 27.69 -8.55 3.78
C TYR A 210 26.37 -9.19 3.34
N LEU A 211 25.40 -8.35 2.98
CA LEU A 211 24.31 -8.71 2.08
C LEU A 211 24.68 -8.15 0.72
N ASP A 212 25.12 -9.03 -0.19
CA ASP A 212 25.39 -8.62 -1.56
C ASP A 212 24.06 -8.47 -2.31
N ILE A 213 23.40 -7.33 -2.06
CA ILE A 213 22.15 -6.92 -2.71
C ILE A 213 22.30 -6.74 -4.23
N HIS A 214 23.54 -6.75 -4.74
CA HIS A 214 23.88 -6.54 -6.15
C HIS A 214 24.44 -7.78 -6.84
N LYS A 215 24.68 -8.90 -6.12
CA LYS A 215 25.36 -10.10 -6.66
C LYS A 215 24.73 -10.65 -7.96
N TYR A 216 23.43 -10.44 -8.12
CA TYR A 216 22.64 -10.94 -9.26
C TYR A 216 21.96 -9.80 -10.03
N SER A 217 22.64 -8.66 -10.22
CA SER A 217 22.13 -7.53 -11.02
C SER A 217 22.72 -7.41 -12.44
N PRO A 218 22.83 -8.46 -13.28
CA PRO A 218 23.25 -8.28 -14.67
C PRO A 218 22.13 -7.83 -15.63
N TYR A 219 20.91 -7.55 -15.13
CA TYR A 219 19.73 -7.44 -16.01
C TYR A 219 19.48 -6.05 -16.63
N GLU A 220 19.73 -4.94 -15.92
CA GLU A 220 19.30 -3.61 -16.42
C GLU A 220 20.16 -3.09 -17.58
N LYS A 221 21.49 -3.21 -17.50
CA LYS A 221 22.41 -2.61 -18.49
C LYS A 221 22.32 -3.25 -19.88
N ASN A 222 21.87 -4.51 -19.95
CA ASN A 222 21.78 -5.25 -21.20
C ASN A 222 20.43 -5.05 -21.92
N LYS A 223 19.36 -4.65 -21.22
CA LYS A 223 18.04 -4.45 -21.83
C LYS A 223 17.83 -3.04 -22.40
N GLU A 224 18.61 -2.05 -21.94
CA GLU A 224 18.67 -0.71 -22.56
C GLU A 224 19.14 -0.76 -24.03
N LEU A 225 19.89 -1.81 -24.43
CA LEU A 225 20.38 -1.97 -25.80
C LEU A 225 19.34 -2.51 -26.80
N TYR A 226 18.21 -3.06 -26.32
CA TYR A 226 17.24 -3.80 -27.15
C TYR A 226 15.81 -3.25 -27.09
N LEU A 227 15.59 -2.15 -26.40
CA LEU A 227 14.32 -1.41 -26.49
C LEU A 227 14.46 -0.38 -27.63
N PRO A 228 13.57 -0.39 -28.65
CA PRO A 228 13.55 0.63 -29.69
C PRO A 228 13.18 2.01 -29.16
#